data_AF-E3G5E7-F1
#
_entry.id   AF-E3G5E7-F1
#
_cell.length_a   1.000
_cell.length_b   1.000
_cell.length_c   1.000
_cell.angle_alpha   90.00
_cell.angle_beta   90.00
_cell.angle_gamma   90.00
#
_symmetry.space_group_name_H-M   'P 1'
#
loop_
_entity.id
_entity.type
_entity.pdbx_description
1 polymer ?
#
loop_
_entity_poly.entity_id
_entity_poly.type
_entity_poly.pdbx_seq_one_letter_code
_entity_poly.pdbx_strand_id
1 'polypeptide(L)'
;MNVTRKQERIIRRALADWRQQGQITDSEHAKLAATLNAVAFDWQRLSRYAFWTAIACVLIALASFFADSELVDYLLALFSYSGLLRIGAPLALAVVFYLWGFRRQRRETQWHYSTEAILFLGVVCTALMLWQLGERLDNGSGHVAPLFLIGCAIYGAVAWFGRSALVWLFFLLALGNWFGAETGYVSGWGAYWLGMNYPIRFVLFGGSLLLACLLLREVLAKRRLFTISKAMGLTYLFIALWIMSIFGNYNLDSWSSVTLEALIPWALLFAVAAGICIYISLKTDDGMLRGFGLTFLAINLYTRFFEYFWDSLHKVVFFLILAVSLAVVGRYAEKIWHAGRQNGE
;
A
#
# COMPACT_ATOMS: atom_id res chain seq x y z
N MET A 1 30.66 -3.78 14.34
CA MET A 1 29.28 -3.48 13.90
C MET A 1 29.24 -2.07 13.34
N ASN A 2 28.74 -1.91 12.11
CA ASN A 2 28.57 -0.60 11.50
C ASN A 2 27.25 0.01 11.98
N VAL A 3 27.33 1.16 12.64
CA VAL A 3 26.18 1.83 13.25
C VAL A 3 26.14 3.29 12.84
N THR A 4 24.93 3.83 12.70
CA THR A 4 24.77 5.28 12.53
C THR A 4 25.26 5.99 13.80
N ARG A 5 25.71 7.26 13.68
CA ARG A 5 26.10 8.07 14.85
C ARG A 5 25.05 8.10 15.96
N LYS A 6 23.76 8.09 15.59
CA LYS A 6 22.66 8.06 16.55
C LYS A 6 22.60 6.72 17.31
N GLN A 7 22.73 5.60 16.60
CA GLN A 7 22.77 4.26 17.21
C GLN A 7 24.02 4.09 18.06
N GLU A 8 25.17 4.57 17.59
CA GLU A 8 26.41 4.54 18.36
C GLU A 8 26.23 5.25 19.70
N ARG A 9 25.66 6.46 19.70
CA ARG A 9 25.40 7.21 20.94
C ARG A 9 24.48 6.44 21.90
N ILE A 10 23.44 5.79 21.38
CA ILE A 10 22.52 4.97 22.19
C ILE A 10 23.24 3.75 22.76
N ILE A 11 24.00 3.02 21.95
CA ILE A 11 24.72 1.81 22.39
C ILE A 11 25.80 2.17 23.41
N ARG A 12 26.54 3.27 23.20
CA ARG A 12 27.53 3.76 24.17
C ARG A 12 26.88 4.15 25.50
N ARG A 13 25.68 4.75 25.47
CA ARG A 13 24.91 5.06 26.70
C ARG A 13 24.51 3.77 27.42
N ALA A 14 23.92 2.81 26.72
CA ALA A 14 23.54 1.52 27.29
C ALA A 14 24.74 0.74 27.87
N LEU A 15 25.89 0.74 27.17
CA LEU A 15 27.13 0.14 27.68
C LEU A 15 27.62 0.83 28.96
N ALA A 16 27.51 2.17 29.04
CA ALA A 16 27.85 2.91 30.25
C ALA A 16 26.90 2.58 31.42
N ASP A 17 25.60 2.47 31.15
CA ASP A 17 24.59 2.13 32.16
C ASP A 17 24.79 0.71 32.69
N TRP A 18 25.06 -0.26 31.81
CA TRP A 18 25.37 -1.65 32.21
C TRP A 18 26.67 -1.75 33.01
N ARG A 19 27.65 -0.91 32.70
CA ARG A 19 28.87 -0.80 33.51
C ARG A 19 28.58 -0.26 34.91
N GLN A 20 27.74 0.77 35.01
CA GLN A 20 27.34 1.34 36.30
C GLN A 20 26.52 0.36 37.14
N GLN A 21 25.70 -0.48 36.50
CA GLN A 21 24.90 -1.52 37.16
C GLN A 21 25.71 -2.78 37.51
N GLY A 22 27.01 -2.83 37.19
CA GLY A 22 27.87 -3.99 37.45
C GLY A 22 27.55 -5.22 36.59
N GLN A 23 26.79 -5.06 35.50
CA GLN A 23 26.40 -6.13 34.58
C GLN A 23 27.54 -6.52 33.63
N ILE A 24 28.49 -5.61 33.38
CA ILE A 24 29.66 -5.84 32.53
C ILE A 24 30.93 -5.29 33.20
N THR A 25 32.06 -5.96 32.97
CA THR A 25 33.38 -5.51 33.43
C THR A 25 33.93 -4.38 32.57
N ASP A 26 34.90 -3.61 33.10
CA ASP A 26 35.59 -2.56 32.33
C ASP A 26 36.26 -3.10 31.05
N SER A 27 36.76 -4.33 31.12
CA SER A 27 37.37 -5.02 29.98
C SER A 27 36.36 -5.32 28.87
N GLU A 28 35.14 -5.74 29.24
CA GLU A 28 34.05 -6.02 28.31
C GLU A 28 33.48 -4.74 27.70
N HIS A 29 33.35 -3.69 28.51
CA HIS A 29 32.94 -2.38 28.03
C HIS A 29 33.89 -1.86 26.93
N ALA A 30 35.21 -1.90 27.18
CA ALA A 30 36.22 -1.47 26.21
C ALA A 30 36.18 -2.32 24.94
N LYS A 31 36.06 -3.65 25.08
CA LYS A 31 35.97 -4.58 23.94
C LYS A 31 34.73 -4.35 23.09
N LEU A 32 33.57 -4.15 23.71
CA LEU A 32 32.30 -3.92 23.02
C LEU A 32 32.27 -2.54 22.36
N ALA A 33 32.75 -1.50 23.05
CA ALA A 33 32.85 -0.14 22.49
C ALA A 33 33.80 -0.06 21.29
N ALA A 34 34.91 -0.81 21.32
CA ALA A 34 35.86 -0.90 20.21
C ALA A 34 35.28 -1.62 18.97
N THR A 35 34.21 -2.40 19.13
CA THR A 35 33.56 -3.05 17.98
C THR A 35 32.62 -2.10 17.21
N LEU A 36 32.33 -0.91 17.72
CA LEU A 36 31.42 0.05 17.09
C LEU A 36 32.15 0.90 16.07
N ASN A 37 31.77 0.74 14.80
CA ASN A 37 32.25 1.58 13.71
C ASN A 37 31.16 2.59 13.33
N ALA A 38 31.42 3.86 13.63
CA ALA A 38 30.53 4.97 13.34
C ALA A 38 30.50 5.27 11.84
N VAL A 39 29.42 4.91 11.17
CA VAL A 39 29.20 5.33 9.78
C VAL A 39 28.49 6.69 9.82
N ALA A 40 29.10 7.70 9.20
CA ALA A 40 28.60 9.07 9.22
C ALA A 40 27.26 9.24 8.48
N PHE A 41 26.97 8.38 7.50
CA PHE A 41 25.81 8.49 6.62
C PHE A 41 25.07 7.16 6.43
N ASP A 42 23.74 7.19 6.51
CA ASP A 42 22.87 6.02 6.34
C ASP A 42 22.59 5.74 4.85
N TRP A 43 23.57 5.11 4.19
CA TRP A 43 23.48 4.71 2.79
C TRP A 43 22.32 3.76 2.49
N GLN A 44 21.88 2.95 3.46
CA GLN A 44 20.74 2.04 3.29
C GLN A 44 19.44 2.82 3.16
N ARG A 45 19.24 3.84 3.99
CA ARG A 45 18.08 4.73 3.91
C ARG A 45 18.08 5.54 2.62
N LEU A 46 19.23 6.08 2.20
CA LEU A 46 19.35 6.77 0.90
C LEU A 46 19.00 5.84 -0.26
N SER A 47 19.60 4.64 -0.30
CA SER A 47 19.32 3.65 -1.35
C SER A 47 17.85 3.32 -1.45
N ARG A 48 17.20 3.04 -0.30
CA ARG A 48 15.75 2.80 -0.25
C ARG A 48 14.96 3.96 -0.86
N TYR A 49 15.20 5.19 -0.39
CA TYR A 49 14.43 6.34 -0.88
C TYR A 49 14.69 6.64 -2.35
N ALA A 50 15.95 6.55 -2.81
CA ALA A 50 16.29 6.75 -4.21
C ALA A 50 15.56 5.76 -5.13
N PHE A 51 15.50 4.47 -4.77
CA PHE A 51 14.76 3.49 -5.56
C PHE A 51 13.24 3.72 -5.53
N TRP A 52 12.66 4.12 -4.38
CA TRP A 52 11.25 4.49 -4.31
C TRP A 52 10.93 5.72 -5.16
N THR A 53 11.79 6.74 -5.13
CA THR A 53 11.68 7.92 -5.99
C THR A 53 11.79 7.53 -7.47
N ALA A 54 12.73 6.65 -7.83
CA ALA A 54 12.87 6.17 -9.20
C ALA A 54 11.60 5.43 -9.68
N ILE A 55 11.02 4.57 -8.85
CA ILE A 55 9.74 3.90 -9.16
C ILE A 55 8.64 4.94 -9.38
N ALA A 56 8.52 5.94 -8.50
CA ALA A 56 7.54 7.01 -8.67
C ALA A 56 7.77 7.81 -9.97
N CYS A 57 9.00 8.14 -10.30
CA CYS A 57 9.35 8.81 -11.55
C CYS A 57 8.96 7.96 -12.77
N VAL A 58 9.20 6.65 -12.75
CA VAL A 58 8.80 5.75 -13.85
C VAL A 58 7.27 5.70 -13.98
N LEU A 59 6.54 5.60 -12.86
CA LEU A 59 5.07 5.61 -12.89
C LEU A 59 4.51 6.92 -13.42
N ILE A 60 5.07 8.06 -12.99
CA ILE A 60 4.68 9.38 -13.50
C ILE A 60 5.01 9.49 -14.99
N ALA A 61 6.20 9.07 -15.41
CA ALA A 61 6.59 9.09 -16.81
C ALA A 61 5.65 8.24 -17.68
N LEU A 62 5.25 7.05 -17.22
CA LEU A 62 4.25 6.21 -17.90
C LEU A 62 2.88 6.89 -17.97
N ALA A 63 2.40 7.47 -16.88
CA ALA A 63 1.13 8.19 -16.85
C ALA A 63 1.14 9.41 -17.78
N SER A 64 2.22 10.20 -17.77
CA SER A 64 2.42 11.33 -18.67
C SER A 64 2.53 10.90 -20.13
N PHE A 65 3.22 9.80 -20.40
CA PHE A 65 3.30 9.23 -21.75
C PHE A 65 1.91 8.86 -22.28
N PHE A 66 1.05 8.23 -21.48
CA PHE A 66 -0.32 7.89 -21.89
C PHE A 66 -1.26 9.09 -22.00
N ALA A 67 -0.94 10.20 -21.34
CA ALA A 67 -1.70 11.44 -21.46
C ALA A 67 -1.33 12.25 -22.72
N ASP A 68 -0.20 11.92 -23.36
CA ASP A 68 0.33 12.62 -24.52
C ASP A 68 -0.03 11.86 -25.81
N SER A 69 -0.99 12.40 -26.56
CA SER A 69 -1.47 11.78 -27.80
C SER A 69 -0.39 11.69 -28.88
N GLU A 70 0.52 12.67 -28.97
CA GLU A 70 1.59 12.63 -29.99
C GLU A 70 2.58 11.52 -29.69
N LEU A 71 3.01 11.38 -28.43
CA LEU A 71 3.95 10.33 -28.03
C LEU A 71 3.33 8.93 -28.18
N VAL A 72 2.04 8.78 -27.85
CA VAL A 72 1.30 7.53 -28.10
C VAL A 72 1.25 7.23 -29.58
N ASP A 73 0.94 8.23 -30.43
CA ASP A 73 0.88 8.06 -31.88
C ASP A 73 2.25 7.72 -32.49
N TYR A 74 3.33 8.35 -32.03
CA TYR A 74 4.70 8.00 -32.43
C TYR A 74 5.04 6.55 -32.06
N LEU A 75 4.64 6.11 -30.87
CA LEU A 75 4.88 4.74 -30.42
C LEU A 75 4.06 3.74 -31.24
N LEU A 76 2.77 4.03 -31.48
CA LEU A 76 1.91 3.24 -32.35
C LEU A 76 2.47 3.17 -33.78
N ALA A 77 3.02 4.27 -34.30
CA ALA A 77 3.66 4.33 -35.61
C ALA A 77 4.95 3.51 -35.67
N LEU A 78 5.82 3.60 -34.65
CA LEU A 78 7.06 2.81 -34.54
C LEU A 78 6.76 1.30 -34.53
N PHE A 79 5.63 0.92 -33.95
CA PHE A 79 5.19 -0.46 -33.83
C PHE A 79 4.18 -0.91 -34.91
N SER A 80 3.86 -0.07 -35.90
CA SER A 80 2.86 -0.36 -36.95
C SER A 80 3.25 -1.50 -37.91
N TYR A 81 4.54 -1.85 -37.99
CA TYR A 81 5.05 -2.79 -39.00
C TYR A 81 4.75 -4.27 -38.72
N SER A 82 4.48 -4.69 -37.47
CA SER A 82 3.95 -6.03 -37.20
C SER A 82 3.29 -6.12 -35.81
N GLY A 83 2.01 -6.49 -35.76
CA GLY A 83 1.30 -6.68 -34.48
C GLY A 83 1.85 -7.81 -33.61
N LEU A 84 2.71 -8.67 -34.16
CA LEU A 84 3.49 -9.67 -33.39
C LEU A 84 4.63 -9.01 -32.61
N LEU A 85 5.27 -7.98 -33.16
CA LEU A 85 6.33 -7.25 -32.47
C LEU A 85 5.78 -6.38 -31.33
N ARG A 86 4.56 -5.82 -31.49
CA ARG A 86 3.83 -5.05 -30.45
C ARG A 86 3.66 -5.80 -29.15
N ILE A 87 3.33 -7.09 -29.23
CA ILE A 87 3.09 -7.95 -28.06
C ILE A 87 4.39 -8.69 -27.70
N GLY A 88 5.12 -9.17 -28.70
CA GLY A 88 6.33 -9.98 -28.53
C GLY A 88 7.51 -9.23 -27.92
N ALA A 89 7.74 -7.96 -28.28
CA ALA A 89 8.86 -7.21 -27.73
C ALA A 89 8.68 -6.90 -26.23
N PRO A 90 7.53 -6.34 -25.76
CA PRO A 90 7.28 -6.18 -24.33
C PRO A 90 7.26 -7.51 -23.57
N LEU A 91 6.72 -8.59 -24.17
CA LEU A 91 6.76 -9.93 -23.58
C LEU A 91 8.20 -10.41 -23.37
N ALA A 92 9.06 -10.32 -24.39
CA ALA A 92 10.45 -10.74 -24.32
C ALA A 92 11.22 -9.93 -23.27
N LEU A 93 11.03 -8.61 -23.23
CA LEU A 93 11.62 -7.73 -22.22
C LEU A 93 11.14 -8.10 -20.80
N ALA A 94 9.84 -8.35 -20.62
CA ALA A 94 9.31 -8.78 -19.33
C ALA A 94 9.97 -10.08 -18.85
N VAL A 95 10.08 -11.08 -19.73
CA VAL A 95 10.75 -12.35 -19.44
C VAL A 95 12.23 -12.13 -19.07
N VAL A 96 12.95 -11.32 -19.83
CA VAL A 96 14.37 -10.98 -19.56
C VAL A 96 14.51 -10.34 -18.19
N PHE A 97 13.69 -9.34 -17.86
CA PHE A 97 13.75 -8.67 -16.56
C PHE A 97 13.40 -9.60 -15.40
N TYR A 98 12.38 -10.46 -15.54
CA TYR A 98 12.04 -11.43 -14.51
C TYR A 98 13.13 -12.48 -14.29
N LEU A 99 13.66 -13.06 -15.37
CA LEU A 99 14.74 -14.04 -15.28
C LEU A 99 16.01 -13.42 -14.69
N TRP A 100 16.35 -12.18 -15.08
CA TRP A 100 17.49 -11.46 -14.55
C TRP A 100 17.31 -11.14 -13.07
N GLY A 101 16.13 -10.65 -12.67
CA GLY A 101 15.76 -10.40 -11.28
C GLY A 101 15.87 -11.66 -10.42
N PHE A 102 15.31 -12.79 -10.87
CA PHE A 102 15.39 -14.06 -10.14
C PHE A 102 16.82 -14.60 -10.04
N ARG A 103 17.60 -14.52 -11.11
CA ARG A 103 19.01 -14.94 -11.11
C ARG A 103 19.82 -14.10 -10.12
N ARG A 104 19.61 -12.79 -10.11
CA ARG A 104 20.29 -11.87 -9.19
C ARG A 104 19.88 -12.13 -7.74
N GLN A 105 18.60 -12.35 -7.48
CA GLN A 105 18.11 -12.65 -6.14
C GLN A 105 18.73 -13.89 -5.51
N ARG A 106 19.02 -14.93 -6.31
CA ARG A 106 19.69 -16.16 -5.85
C ARG A 106 21.18 -15.97 -5.59
N ARG A 107 21.86 -15.09 -6.35
CA ARG A 107 23.32 -14.92 -6.30
C ARG A 107 23.75 -13.79 -5.36
N GLU A 108 22.93 -12.75 -5.21
CA GLU A 108 23.34 -11.50 -4.57
C GLU A 108 22.24 -10.96 -3.65
N THR A 109 22.02 -11.63 -2.52
CA THR A 109 20.99 -11.28 -1.53
C THR A 109 21.14 -9.88 -0.91
N GLN A 110 22.33 -9.27 -1.03
CA GLN A 110 22.63 -7.93 -0.53
C GLN A 110 22.01 -6.79 -1.36
N TRP A 111 21.74 -6.99 -2.65
CA TRP A 111 21.21 -5.95 -3.56
C TRP A 111 19.69 -5.99 -3.67
N HIS A 112 19.01 -5.96 -2.52
CA HIS A 112 17.55 -6.14 -2.46
C HIS A 112 16.79 -5.09 -3.29
N TYR A 113 17.05 -3.80 -3.09
CA TYR A 113 16.30 -2.73 -3.76
C TYR A 113 16.51 -2.70 -5.28
N SER A 114 17.74 -2.90 -5.75
CA SER A 114 18.03 -2.98 -7.18
C SER A 114 17.35 -4.18 -7.84
N THR A 115 17.26 -5.30 -7.12
CA THR A 115 16.57 -6.50 -7.62
C THR A 115 15.07 -6.27 -7.73
N GLU A 116 14.45 -5.64 -6.73
CA GLU A 116 13.03 -5.24 -6.78
C GLU A 116 12.75 -4.26 -7.92
N ALA A 117 13.66 -3.30 -8.18
CA ALA A 117 13.54 -2.38 -9.31
C ALA A 117 13.57 -3.09 -10.67
N ILE A 118 14.44 -4.10 -10.84
CA ILE A 118 14.48 -4.91 -12.08
C ILE A 118 13.19 -5.69 -12.25
N LEU A 119 12.67 -6.31 -11.19
CA LEU A 119 11.40 -7.03 -11.25
C LEU A 119 10.23 -6.08 -11.57
N PHE A 120 10.27 -4.84 -11.08
CA PHE A 120 9.30 -3.81 -11.41
C PHE A 120 9.32 -3.42 -12.89
N LEU A 121 10.49 -3.33 -13.52
CA LEU A 121 10.56 -3.13 -14.98
C LEU A 121 9.86 -4.27 -15.73
N GLY A 122 10.00 -5.51 -15.25
CA GLY A 122 9.23 -6.65 -15.77
C GLY A 122 7.72 -6.48 -15.62
N VAL A 123 7.24 -5.93 -14.50
CA VAL A 123 5.82 -5.59 -14.28
C VAL A 123 5.34 -4.55 -15.30
N VAL A 124 6.12 -3.48 -15.52
CA VAL A 124 5.78 -2.46 -16.52
C VAL A 124 5.70 -3.06 -17.92
N CYS A 125 6.68 -3.86 -18.33
CA CYS A 125 6.67 -4.52 -19.65
C CYS A 125 5.49 -5.49 -19.80
N THR A 126 5.09 -6.18 -18.73
CA THR A 126 3.91 -7.06 -18.73
C THR A 126 2.62 -6.25 -18.88
N ALA A 127 2.49 -5.11 -18.20
CA ALA A 127 1.34 -4.22 -18.35
C ALA A 127 1.22 -3.69 -19.80
N LEU A 128 2.34 -3.27 -20.40
CA LEU A 128 2.39 -2.85 -21.80
C LEU A 128 1.98 -3.99 -22.75
N MET A 129 2.50 -5.21 -22.51
CA MET A 129 2.13 -6.40 -23.29
C MET A 129 0.64 -6.68 -23.22
N LEU A 130 0.04 -6.65 -22.03
CA LEU A 130 -1.38 -6.93 -21.83
C LEU A 130 -2.28 -5.87 -22.45
N TRP A 131 -1.87 -4.60 -22.41
CA TRP A 131 -2.60 -3.54 -23.07
C TRP A 131 -2.60 -3.71 -24.59
N GLN A 132 -1.43 -3.97 -25.19
CA GLN A 132 -1.31 -4.24 -26.63
C GLN A 132 -2.07 -5.51 -27.06
N LEU A 133 -2.08 -6.53 -26.20
CA LEU A 133 -2.91 -7.71 -26.40
C LEU A 133 -4.40 -7.37 -26.34
N GLY A 134 -4.80 -6.49 -25.43
CA GLY A 134 -6.16 -6.01 -25.29
C GLY A 134 -6.67 -5.28 -26.51
N GLU A 135 -5.91 -4.31 -27.04
CA GLU A 135 -6.26 -3.61 -28.29
C GLU A 135 -6.44 -4.56 -29.46
N ARG A 136 -5.67 -5.64 -29.51
CA ARG A 136 -5.74 -6.63 -30.59
C ARG A 136 -6.91 -7.60 -30.44
N LEU A 137 -7.22 -8.00 -29.22
CA LEU A 137 -8.32 -8.91 -28.90
C LEU A 137 -9.65 -8.17 -28.77
N ASP A 138 -9.65 -6.85 -28.80
CA ASP A 138 -10.86 -6.05 -28.69
C ASP A 138 -11.82 -6.40 -29.82
N ASN A 139 -12.95 -6.96 -29.42
CA ASN A 139 -14.07 -7.34 -30.28
C ASN A 139 -15.17 -6.27 -30.25
N GLY A 140 -14.90 -5.09 -29.70
CA GLY A 140 -15.84 -3.99 -29.51
C GLY A 140 -16.73 -4.15 -28.27
N SER A 141 -16.58 -5.22 -27.48
CA SER A 141 -17.35 -5.41 -26.24
C SER A 141 -16.82 -4.55 -25.09
N GLY A 142 -15.59 -4.02 -25.21
CA GLY A 142 -14.94 -3.24 -24.17
C GLY A 142 -14.70 -4.02 -22.87
N HIS A 143 -14.73 -5.36 -22.89
CA HIS A 143 -14.65 -6.23 -21.72
C HIS A 143 -13.20 -6.58 -21.36
N VAL A 144 -12.54 -5.72 -20.59
CA VAL A 144 -11.10 -5.84 -20.28
C VAL A 144 -10.78 -6.73 -19.07
N ALA A 145 -11.79 -7.23 -18.35
CA ALA A 145 -11.60 -8.02 -17.13
C ALA A 145 -10.70 -9.27 -17.33
N PRO A 146 -10.82 -10.05 -18.43
CA PRO A 146 -9.94 -11.21 -18.65
C PRO A 146 -8.45 -10.83 -18.73
N LEU A 147 -8.12 -9.66 -19.28
CA LEU A 147 -6.73 -9.18 -19.36
C LEU A 147 -6.17 -8.87 -17.97
N PHE A 148 -6.98 -8.24 -17.10
CA PHE A 148 -6.60 -8.03 -15.71
C PHE A 148 -6.38 -9.36 -14.99
N LEU A 149 -7.22 -10.37 -15.24
CA LEU A 149 -7.07 -11.70 -14.65
C LEU A 149 -5.79 -12.40 -15.11
N ILE A 150 -5.43 -12.30 -16.39
CA ILE A 150 -4.15 -12.80 -16.91
C ILE A 150 -2.98 -12.06 -16.22
N GLY A 151 -3.06 -10.74 -16.09
CA GLY A 151 -2.08 -9.96 -15.34
C GLY A 151 -1.96 -10.40 -13.88
N CYS A 152 -3.07 -10.69 -13.21
CA CYS A 152 -3.08 -11.25 -11.86
C CYS A 152 -2.34 -12.59 -11.82
N ALA A 153 -2.60 -13.49 -12.76
CA ALA A 153 -1.94 -14.79 -12.81
C ALA A 153 -0.42 -14.64 -12.99
N ILE A 154 0.01 -13.77 -13.91
CA ILE A 154 1.43 -13.50 -14.17
C ILE A 154 2.10 -12.88 -12.93
N TYR A 155 1.57 -11.78 -12.41
CA TYR A 155 2.14 -11.11 -11.24
C TYR A 155 2.13 -12.00 -10.01
N GLY A 156 1.04 -12.74 -9.78
CA GLY A 156 0.92 -13.68 -8.67
C GLY A 156 1.98 -14.77 -8.74
N ALA A 157 2.17 -15.40 -9.90
CA ALA A 157 3.20 -16.42 -10.10
C ALA A 157 4.61 -15.85 -9.91
N VAL A 158 4.93 -14.75 -10.60
CA VAL A 158 6.25 -14.11 -10.54
C VAL A 158 6.58 -13.68 -9.10
N ALA A 159 5.64 -13.01 -8.41
CA ALA A 159 5.84 -12.57 -7.05
C ALA A 159 5.96 -13.74 -6.06
N TRP A 160 5.19 -14.82 -6.25
CA TRP A 160 5.24 -16.00 -5.40
C TRP A 160 6.59 -16.71 -5.47
N PHE A 161 7.10 -16.95 -6.69
CA PHE A 161 8.40 -17.59 -6.91
C PHE A 161 9.57 -16.65 -6.61
N GLY A 162 9.42 -15.37 -6.96
CA GLY A 162 10.39 -14.31 -6.72
C GLY A 162 10.42 -13.80 -5.29
N ARG A 163 9.47 -14.17 -4.41
CA ARG A 163 9.37 -13.61 -3.05
C ARG A 163 9.49 -12.08 -3.03
N SER A 164 8.98 -11.44 -4.08
CA SER A 164 9.09 -10.01 -4.30
C SER A 164 7.86 -9.35 -3.74
N ALA A 165 8.09 -8.48 -2.76
CA ALA A 165 7.04 -7.77 -2.09
C ALA A 165 6.39 -6.76 -3.07
N LEU A 166 7.22 -6.12 -3.91
CA LEU A 166 6.77 -5.14 -4.88
C LEU A 166 5.92 -5.76 -5.99
N VAL A 167 6.33 -6.88 -6.59
CA VAL A 167 5.50 -7.56 -7.60
C VAL A 167 4.21 -8.08 -6.98
N TRP A 168 4.26 -8.55 -5.72
CA TRP A 168 3.06 -8.98 -4.99
C TRP A 168 2.06 -7.83 -4.76
N LEU A 169 2.55 -6.61 -4.52
CA LEU A 169 1.71 -5.42 -4.45
C LEU A 169 0.96 -5.21 -5.77
N PHE A 170 1.65 -5.29 -6.91
CA PHE A 170 1.01 -5.16 -8.24
C PHE A 170 0.04 -6.30 -8.55
N PHE A 171 0.32 -7.51 -8.08
CA PHE A 171 -0.65 -8.61 -8.12
C PHE A 171 -1.94 -8.24 -7.38
N LEU A 172 -1.85 -7.76 -6.14
CA LEU A 172 -3.03 -7.41 -5.34
C LEU A 172 -3.79 -6.21 -5.92
N LEU A 173 -3.08 -5.24 -6.50
CA LEU A 173 -3.68 -4.12 -7.23
C LEU A 173 -4.43 -4.60 -8.47
N ALA A 174 -3.80 -5.46 -9.28
CA ALA A 174 -4.44 -6.06 -10.45
C ALA A 174 -5.67 -6.88 -10.05
N LEU A 175 -5.62 -7.60 -8.92
CA LEU A 175 -6.73 -8.40 -8.43
C LEU A 175 -7.92 -7.53 -8.02
N GLY A 176 -7.67 -6.40 -7.37
CA GLY A 176 -8.70 -5.41 -7.06
C GLY A 176 -9.30 -4.79 -8.32
N ASN A 177 -8.47 -4.45 -9.32
CA ASN A 177 -8.95 -3.92 -10.59
C ASN A 177 -9.78 -4.94 -11.38
N TRP A 178 -9.35 -6.21 -11.40
CA TRP A 178 -10.13 -7.29 -11.99
C TRP A 178 -11.49 -7.43 -11.31
N PHE A 179 -11.52 -7.49 -9.97
CA PHE A 179 -12.78 -7.62 -9.22
C PHE A 179 -13.72 -6.44 -9.45
N GLY A 180 -13.18 -5.21 -9.46
CA GLY A 180 -13.95 -4.01 -9.78
C GLY A 180 -14.53 -4.05 -11.20
N ALA A 181 -13.69 -4.35 -12.19
CA ALA A 181 -14.09 -4.42 -13.59
C ALA A 181 -15.12 -5.53 -13.82
N GLU A 182 -14.87 -6.75 -13.34
CA GLU A 182 -15.76 -7.91 -13.50
C GLU A 182 -17.13 -7.66 -12.89
N THR A 183 -17.18 -7.21 -11.64
CA THR A 183 -18.48 -6.91 -11.01
C THR A 183 -19.19 -5.75 -11.69
N GLY A 184 -18.45 -4.81 -12.31
CA GLY A 184 -18.99 -3.77 -13.17
C GLY A 184 -19.62 -4.31 -14.44
N TYR A 185 -18.92 -5.18 -15.18
CA TYR A 185 -19.45 -5.79 -16.39
C TYR A 185 -20.69 -6.64 -16.11
N VAL A 186 -20.67 -7.45 -15.05
CA VAL A 186 -21.80 -8.31 -14.68
C VAL A 186 -23.02 -7.48 -14.26
N SER A 187 -22.82 -6.27 -13.71
CA SER A 187 -23.92 -5.33 -13.46
C SER A 187 -24.28 -4.45 -14.65
N GLY A 188 -23.66 -4.63 -15.82
CA GLY A 188 -23.87 -3.77 -16.99
C GLY A 188 -23.43 -2.32 -16.76
N TRP A 189 -22.39 -2.12 -15.93
CA TRP A 189 -21.97 -0.84 -15.35
C TRP A 189 -23.03 -0.17 -14.47
N GLY A 190 -24.13 -0.88 -14.16
CA GLY A 190 -25.11 -0.47 -13.19
C GLY A 190 -24.51 -0.38 -11.79
N ALA A 191 -25.06 0.51 -10.98
CA ALA A 191 -24.56 0.78 -9.65
C ALA A 191 -24.67 -0.43 -8.69
N TYR A 192 -25.60 -1.35 -8.92
CA TYR A 192 -25.82 -2.53 -8.06
C TYR A 192 -25.50 -3.86 -8.75
N TRP A 193 -24.88 -4.76 -7.99
CA TRP A 193 -24.70 -6.18 -8.34
C TRP A 193 -25.09 -6.98 -7.10
N LEU A 194 -26.08 -7.88 -7.22
CA LEU A 194 -26.69 -8.58 -6.09
C LEU A 194 -27.21 -7.60 -4.99
N GLY A 195 -27.72 -6.44 -5.40
CA GLY A 195 -28.17 -5.39 -4.49
C GLY A 195 -27.04 -4.62 -3.77
N MET A 196 -25.77 -4.88 -4.11
CA MET A 196 -24.61 -4.25 -3.50
C MET A 196 -23.98 -3.23 -4.45
N ASN A 197 -23.78 -2.00 -3.96
CA ASN A 197 -22.98 -1.01 -4.67
C ASN A 197 -21.47 -1.33 -4.60
N TYR A 198 -20.66 -0.62 -5.39
CA TYR A 198 -19.21 -0.83 -5.43
C TYR A 198 -18.54 -0.82 -4.04
N PRO A 199 -18.82 0.16 -3.16
CA PRO A 199 -18.29 0.16 -1.80
C PRO A 199 -18.53 -1.15 -1.05
N ILE A 200 -19.78 -1.67 -1.02
CA ILE A 200 -20.08 -2.93 -0.32
C ILE A 200 -19.31 -4.10 -0.94
N ARG A 201 -19.25 -4.19 -2.28
CA ARG A 201 -18.48 -5.23 -2.97
C ARG A 201 -17.01 -5.20 -2.52
N PHE A 202 -16.42 -4.02 -2.40
CA PHE A 202 -15.04 -3.85 -1.96
C PHE A 202 -14.82 -4.05 -0.45
N VAL A 203 -15.84 -3.83 0.39
CA VAL A 203 -15.80 -4.22 1.82
C VAL A 203 -15.67 -5.75 1.92
N LEU A 204 -16.49 -6.49 1.17
CA LEU A 204 -16.43 -7.96 1.13
C LEU A 204 -15.11 -8.45 0.53
N PHE A 205 -14.65 -7.84 -0.56
CA PHE A 205 -13.37 -8.16 -1.18
C PHE A 205 -12.20 -7.92 -0.21
N GLY A 206 -12.09 -6.72 0.38
CA GLY A 206 -11.04 -6.39 1.34
C GLY A 206 -11.07 -7.28 2.58
N GLY A 207 -12.27 -7.57 3.11
CA GLY A 207 -12.46 -8.50 4.22
C GLY A 207 -12.03 -9.94 3.87
N SER A 208 -12.41 -10.44 2.69
CA SER A 208 -12.00 -11.77 2.22
C SER A 208 -10.50 -11.86 1.98
N LEU A 209 -9.87 -10.80 1.45
CA LEU A 209 -8.43 -10.73 1.24
C LEU A 209 -7.67 -10.72 2.58
N LEU A 210 -8.18 -9.97 3.57
CA LEU A 210 -7.62 -9.94 4.91
C LEU A 210 -7.77 -11.31 5.61
N LEU A 211 -8.93 -11.94 5.49
CA LEU A 211 -9.17 -13.29 6.02
C LEU A 211 -8.22 -14.30 5.37
N ALA A 212 -8.10 -14.31 4.05
CA ALA A 212 -7.16 -15.17 3.32
C ALA A 212 -5.71 -14.91 3.76
N CYS A 213 -5.32 -13.65 3.96
CA CYS A 213 -4.01 -13.28 4.48
C CYS A 213 -3.74 -13.86 5.88
N LEU A 214 -4.75 -13.89 6.76
CA LEU A 214 -4.65 -14.45 8.10
C LEU A 214 -4.60 -15.98 8.08
N LEU A 215 -5.43 -16.63 7.26
CA LEU A 215 -5.43 -18.09 7.07
C LEU A 215 -4.10 -18.59 6.49
N LEU A 216 -3.52 -17.84 5.54
CA LEU A 216 -2.25 -18.17 4.88
C LEU A 216 -1.03 -17.53 5.55
N ARG A 217 -1.15 -17.08 6.81
CA ARG A 217 -0.13 -16.30 7.52
C ARG A 217 1.25 -16.95 7.46
N GLU A 218 1.36 -18.24 7.78
CA GLU A 218 2.65 -18.93 7.81
C GLU A 218 3.32 -18.98 6.44
N VAL A 219 2.53 -19.25 5.40
CA VAL A 219 3.04 -19.39 4.03
C VAL A 219 3.47 -18.03 3.50
N LEU A 220 2.65 -17.00 3.71
CA LEU A 220 2.96 -15.63 3.30
C LEU A 220 4.13 -15.05 4.10
N ALA A 221 4.26 -15.37 5.39
CA ALA A 221 5.37 -14.92 6.23
C ALA A 221 6.70 -15.53 5.77
N LYS A 222 6.73 -16.85 5.50
CA LYS A 222 7.91 -17.55 4.94
C LYS A 222 8.39 -16.95 3.62
N ARG A 223 7.48 -16.34 2.85
CA ARG A 223 7.77 -15.69 1.56
C ARG A 223 7.94 -14.17 1.64
N ARG A 224 7.86 -13.56 2.82
CA ARG A 224 7.91 -12.09 3.03
C ARG A 224 6.77 -11.31 2.35
N LEU A 225 5.63 -11.98 2.11
CA LEU A 225 4.45 -11.42 1.43
C LEU A 225 3.35 -11.01 2.42
N PHE A 226 3.43 -11.45 3.68
CA PHE A 226 2.40 -11.24 4.69
C PHE A 226 2.13 -9.75 4.95
N THR A 227 3.17 -8.95 5.17
CA THR A 227 3.04 -7.52 5.47
C THR A 227 2.29 -6.75 4.39
N ILE A 228 2.61 -6.99 3.12
CA ILE A 228 1.94 -6.33 1.99
C ILE A 228 0.52 -6.85 1.80
N SER A 229 0.31 -8.16 1.93
CA SER A 229 -1.03 -8.77 1.84
C SER A 229 -1.98 -8.18 2.89
N LYS A 230 -1.48 -8.06 4.14
CA LYS A 230 -2.22 -7.47 5.24
C LYS A 230 -2.51 -5.99 5.00
N ALA A 231 -1.48 -5.22 4.59
CA ALA A 231 -1.64 -3.80 4.29
C ALA A 231 -2.69 -3.57 3.19
N MET A 232 -2.62 -4.32 2.09
CA MET A 232 -3.57 -4.19 0.99
C MET A 232 -4.99 -4.63 1.36
N GLY A 233 -5.15 -5.72 2.12
CA GLY A 233 -6.45 -6.13 2.64
C GLY A 233 -7.09 -5.07 3.52
N LEU A 234 -6.31 -4.49 4.45
CA LEU A 234 -6.76 -3.37 5.29
C LEU A 234 -7.08 -2.12 4.46
N THR A 235 -6.24 -1.77 3.49
CA THR A 235 -6.46 -0.61 2.61
C THR A 235 -7.77 -0.75 1.82
N TYR A 236 -8.00 -1.89 1.14
CA TYR A 236 -9.24 -2.12 0.42
C TYR A 236 -10.45 -2.07 1.34
N LEU A 237 -10.38 -2.75 2.49
CA LEU A 237 -11.47 -2.78 3.46
C LEU A 237 -11.79 -1.37 3.98
N PHE A 238 -10.79 -0.63 4.44
CA PHE A 238 -11.01 0.65 5.10
C PHE A 238 -11.34 1.80 4.15
N ILE A 239 -10.77 1.82 2.94
CA ILE A 239 -11.20 2.78 1.91
C ILE A 239 -12.64 2.50 1.51
N ALA A 240 -13.03 1.24 1.33
CA ALA A 240 -14.40 0.88 1.00
C ALA A 240 -15.38 1.24 2.11
N LEU A 241 -15.03 0.96 3.38
CA LEU A 241 -15.82 1.37 4.54
C LEU A 241 -15.98 2.89 4.64
N TRP A 242 -14.91 3.64 4.33
CA TRP A 242 -14.96 5.10 4.33
C TRP A 242 -15.90 5.63 3.25
N ILE A 243 -15.75 5.21 2.00
CA ILE A 243 -16.65 5.60 0.91
C ILE A 243 -18.09 5.19 1.23
N MET A 244 -18.30 3.98 1.75
CA MET A 244 -19.62 3.49 2.17
C MET A 244 -20.22 4.30 3.31
N SER A 245 -19.43 4.87 4.22
CA SER A 245 -19.94 5.75 5.28
C SER A 245 -20.50 7.07 4.74
N ILE A 246 -20.04 7.52 3.57
CA ILE A 246 -20.49 8.75 2.90
C ILE A 246 -21.70 8.45 2.00
N PHE A 247 -21.64 7.37 1.22
CA PHE A 247 -22.64 7.10 0.18
C PHE A 247 -23.67 6.02 0.56
N GLY A 248 -23.44 5.26 1.62
CA GLY A 248 -24.26 4.11 2.00
C GLY A 248 -24.34 3.06 0.88
N ASN A 249 -25.50 2.40 0.76
CA ASN A 249 -25.84 1.54 -0.37
C ASN A 249 -26.81 2.23 -1.33
N TYR A 250 -26.56 3.50 -1.63
CA TYR A 250 -27.42 4.30 -2.50
C TYR A 250 -26.73 4.60 -3.83
N ASN A 251 -27.52 4.79 -4.88
CA ASN A 251 -27.03 5.26 -6.17
C ASN A 251 -26.72 6.75 -6.09
N LEU A 252 -25.77 7.21 -6.89
CA LEU A 252 -25.40 8.62 -6.99
C LEU A 252 -26.61 9.52 -7.26
N ASP A 253 -27.52 9.08 -8.14
CA ASP A 253 -28.73 9.86 -8.49
C ASP A 253 -29.71 10.01 -7.32
N SER A 254 -29.80 8.99 -6.47
CA SER A 254 -30.67 8.99 -5.29
C SER A 254 -30.02 9.56 -4.04
N TRP A 255 -28.69 9.56 -3.98
CA TRP A 255 -27.90 9.88 -2.78
C TRP A 255 -28.15 11.32 -2.30
N SER A 256 -28.36 12.26 -3.21
CA SER A 256 -28.66 13.67 -2.87
C SER A 256 -29.94 13.85 -2.05
N SER A 257 -30.86 12.88 -2.11
CA SER A 257 -32.12 12.89 -1.36
C SER A 257 -32.06 12.11 -0.03
N VAL A 258 -30.94 11.47 0.28
CA VAL A 258 -30.78 10.64 1.47
C VAL A 258 -30.47 11.51 2.69
N THR A 259 -31.17 11.27 3.79
CA THR A 259 -30.92 11.96 5.05
C THR A 259 -29.63 11.45 5.72
N LEU A 260 -28.93 12.33 6.44
CA LEU A 260 -27.71 11.97 7.20
C LEU A 260 -27.97 10.83 8.20
N GLU A 261 -29.18 10.74 8.75
CA GLU A 261 -29.58 9.67 9.68
C GLU A 261 -29.55 8.28 9.04
N ALA A 262 -29.91 8.18 7.76
CA ALA A 262 -29.86 6.93 7.01
C ALA A 262 -28.42 6.45 6.74
N LEU A 263 -27.42 7.31 6.93
CA LEU A 263 -26.00 6.99 6.78
C LEU A 263 -25.33 6.54 8.09
N ILE A 264 -25.97 6.77 9.24
CA ILE A 264 -25.44 6.42 10.57
C ILE A 264 -25.07 4.93 10.68
N PRO A 265 -25.86 3.96 10.19
CA PRO A 265 -25.50 2.54 10.29
C PRO A 265 -24.16 2.22 9.61
N TRP A 266 -23.87 2.86 8.47
CA TRP A 266 -22.63 2.66 7.73
C TRP A 266 -21.44 3.31 8.44
N ALA A 267 -21.62 4.51 9.00
CA ALA A 267 -20.63 5.18 9.82
C ALA A 267 -20.31 4.38 11.10
N LEU A 268 -21.34 3.78 11.72
CA LEU A 268 -21.18 2.92 12.89
C LEU A 268 -20.44 1.63 12.54
N LEU A 269 -20.80 0.96 11.44
CA LEU A 269 -20.09 -0.22 10.94
C LEU A 269 -18.61 0.09 10.72
N PHE A 270 -18.31 1.24 10.11
CA PHE A 270 -16.96 1.71 9.91
C PHE A 270 -16.22 1.95 11.25
N ALA A 271 -16.87 2.61 12.21
CA ALA A 271 -16.30 2.81 13.56
C ALA A 271 -16.04 1.50 14.30
N VAL A 272 -16.97 0.53 14.20
CA VAL A 272 -16.82 -0.81 14.81
C VAL A 272 -15.64 -1.55 14.19
N ALA A 273 -15.50 -1.55 12.87
CA ALA A 273 -14.37 -2.20 12.19
C ALA A 273 -13.02 -1.60 12.63
N ALA A 274 -12.95 -0.27 12.76
CA ALA A 274 -11.77 0.43 13.29
C ALA A 274 -11.51 0.06 14.76
N GLY A 275 -12.56 0.03 15.59
CA GLY A 275 -12.49 -0.39 17.00
C GLY A 275 -12.00 -1.82 17.19
N ILE A 276 -12.47 -2.76 16.35
CA ILE A 276 -12.00 -4.15 16.33
C ILE A 276 -10.50 -4.21 16.01
N CYS A 277 -10.04 -3.44 15.01
CA CYS A 277 -8.61 -3.39 14.68
C CYS A 277 -7.76 -2.86 15.84
N ILE A 278 -8.22 -1.79 16.51
CA ILE A 278 -7.54 -1.25 17.70
C ILE A 278 -7.53 -2.31 18.82
N TYR A 279 -8.67 -2.93 19.12
CA TYR A 279 -8.80 -3.94 20.16
C TYR A 279 -7.86 -5.14 19.93
N ILE A 280 -7.85 -5.69 18.71
CA ILE A 280 -6.95 -6.79 18.34
C ILE A 280 -5.50 -6.32 18.45
N SER A 281 -5.18 -5.11 17.98
CA SER A 281 -3.81 -4.57 18.01
C SER A 281 -3.24 -4.44 19.43
N LEU A 282 -4.08 -4.13 20.42
CA LEU A 282 -3.67 -4.04 21.82
C LEU A 282 -3.32 -5.41 22.41
N LYS A 283 -3.98 -6.48 21.94
CA LYS A 283 -3.68 -7.85 22.39
C LYS A 283 -2.48 -8.46 21.69
N THR A 284 -2.26 -8.11 20.42
CA THR A 284 -1.22 -8.73 19.59
C THR A 284 0.03 -7.86 19.41
N ASP A 285 0.06 -6.66 20.00
CA ASP A 285 1.04 -5.58 19.76
C ASP A 285 1.30 -5.32 18.27
N ASP A 286 0.21 -5.36 17.48
CA ASP A 286 0.32 -5.22 16.03
C ASP A 286 0.23 -3.75 15.61
N GLY A 287 1.39 -3.14 15.39
CA GLY A 287 1.50 -1.73 15.03
C GLY A 287 0.74 -1.34 13.75
N MET A 288 0.56 -2.27 12.80
CA MET A 288 -0.16 -1.99 11.55
C MET A 288 -1.67 -1.87 11.80
N LEU A 289 -2.27 -2.82 12.53
CA LEU A 289 -3.70 -2.75 12.89
C LEU A 289 -3.99 -1.54 13.75
N ARG A 290 -3.09 -1.20 14.68
CA ARG A 290 -3.20 0.01 15.49
C ARG A 290 -3.19 1.26 14.62
N GLY A 291 -2.26 1.36 13.68
CA GLY A 291 -2.15 2.47 12.75
C GLY A 291 -3.41 2.65 11.90
N PHE A 292 -3.84 1.59 11.20
CA PHE A 292 -5.07 1.63 10.40
C PHE A 292 -6.30 1.97 11.25
N GLY A 293 -6.49 1.28 12.38
CA GLY A 293 -7.64 1.50 13.25
C GLY A 293 -7.73 2.94 13.77
N LEU A 294 -6.64 3.49 14.29
CA LEU A 294 -6.63 4.87 14.79
C LEU A 294 -6.79 5.91 13.66
N THR A 295 -6.06 5.74 12.55
CA THR A 295 -6.14 6.68 11.42
C THR A 295 -7.53 6.69 10.80
N PHE A 296 -8.10 5.53 10.52
CA PHE A 296 -9.41 5.47 9.89
C PHE A 296 -10.56 5.81 10.85
N LEU A 297 -10.41 5.57 12.16
CA LEU A 297 -11.35 6.09 13.15
C LEU A 297 -11.35 7.63 13.16
N ALA A 298 -10.17 8.25 13.09
CA ALA A 298 -10.05 9.70 12.98
C ALA A 298 -10.66 10.21 11.68
N ILE A 299 -10.39 9.55 10.54
CA ILE A 299 -11.01 9.89 9.25
C ILE A 299 -12.54 9.83 9.35
N ASN A 300 -13.10 8.78 9.97
CA ASN A 300 -14.55 8.66 10.16
C ASN A 300 -15.10 9.84 10.97
N LEU A 301 -14.48 10.13 12.12
CA LEU A 301 -14.90 11.23 12.99
C LEU A 301 -14.84 12.59 12.29
N TYR A 302 -13.75 12.87 11.57
CA TYR A 302 -13.62 14.12 10.81
C TYR A 302 -14.58 14.16 9.62
N THR A 303 -14.83 13.06 8.93
CA THR A 303 -15.84 13.00 7.87
C THR A 303 -17.21 13.38 8.43
N ARG A 304 -17.60 12.82 9.59
CA ARG A 304 -18.84 13.22 10.27
C ARG A 304 -18.83 14.68 10.71
N PHE A 305 -17.71 15.19 11.21
CA PHE A 305 -17.60 16.60 11.56
C PHE A 305 -17.88 17.51 10.36
N PHE A 306 -17.32 17.19 9.18
CA PHE A 306 -17.63 17.94 7.96
C PHE A 306 -19.11 17.80 7.58
N GLU A 307 -19.68 16.60 7.59
CA GLU A 307 -21.07 16.41 7.18
C GLU A 307 -22.10 17.12 8.07
N TYR A 308 -21.92 17.11 9.40
CA TYR A 308 -22.88 17.73 10.32
C TYR A 308 -22.66 19.24 10.48
N PHE A 309 -21.41 19.71 10.41
CA PHE A 309 -21.06 21.08 10.80
C PHE A 309 -20.71 22.01 9.65
N TRP A 310 -20.56 21.50 8.42
CA TRP A 310 -20.17 22.33 7.28
C TRP A 310 -21.17 23.46 7.00
N ASP A 311 -22.47 23.16 6.95
CA ASP A 311 -23.51 24.16 6.64
C ASP A 311 -24.15 24.77 7.88
N SER A 312 -24.01 24.14 9.05
CA SER A 312 -24.64 24.59 10.29
C SER A 312 -23.80 25.55 11.12
N LEU A 313 -22.46 25.56 10.97
CA LEU A 313 -21.56 26.47 11.68
C LEU A 313 -21.04 27.60 10.80
N HIS A 314 -20.79 28.75 11.42
CA HIS A 314 -20.01 29.80 10.80
C HIS A 314 -18.60 29.29 10.46
N LYS A 315 -18.11 29.56 9.24
CA LYS A 315 -16.85 28.96 8.74
C LYS A 315 -15.65 29.24 9.65
N VAL A 316 -15.60 30.42 10.26
CA VAL A 316 -14.56 30.76 11.25
C VAL A 316 -14.60 29.82 12.46
N VAL A 317 -15.78 29.58 13.04
CA VAL A 317 -15.95 28.68 14.19
C VAL A 317 -15.63 27.24 13.80
N PHE A 318 -16.12 26.80 12.63
CA PHE A 318 -15.82 25.48 12.07
C PHE A 318 -14.30 25.23 11.98
N PHE A 319 -13.56 26.15 11.35
CA PHE A 319 -12.11 26.00 11.19
C PHE A 319 -11.33 26.17 12.51
N LEU A 320 -11.82 26.99 13.45
CA LEU A 320 -11.22 27.09 14.79
C LEU A 320 -11.35 25.78 15.57
N ILE A 321 -12.53 25.15 15.57
CA ILE A 321 -12.74 23.83 16.21
C ILE A 321 -11.82 22.80 15.56
N LEU A 322 -11.76 22.76 14.23
CA LEU A 322 -10.89 21.86 13.49
C LEU A 322 -9.42 22.06 13.87
N ALA A 323 -8.95 23.32 13.87
CA ALA A 323 -7.57 23.66 14.23
C ALA A 323 -7.22 23.26 15.67
N VAL A 324 -8.09 23.56 16.63
CA VAL A 324 -7.89 23.18 18.04
C VAL A 324 -7.85 21.66 18.19
N SER A 325 -8.77 20.94 17.54
CA SER A 325 -8.79 19.47 17.60
C SER A 325 -7.49 18.84 17.08
N LEU A 326 -6.99 19.32 15.94
CA LEU A 326 -5.75 18.86 15.34
C LEU A 326 -4.53 19.23 16.20
N ALA A 327 -4.52 20.42 16.78
CA ALA A 327 -3.46 20.87 17.69
C ALA A 327 -3.40 20.00 18.95
N VAL A 328 -4.56 19.63 19.53
CA VAL A 328 -4.61 18.71 20.68
C VAL A 328 -4.07 17.34 20.31
N VAL A 329 -4.51 16.76 19.19
CA VAL A 329 -4.01 15.46 18.70
C VAL A 329 -2.50 15.52 18.47
N GLY A 330 -2.00 16.57 17.82
CA GLY A 330 -0.56 16.80 17.60
C GLY A 330 0.22 16.86 18.91
N ARG A 331 -0.27 17.61 19.90
CA ARG A 331 0.36 17.72 21.22
C ARG A 331 0.40 16.39 21.97
N TYR A 332 -0.66 15.59 21.89
CA TYR A 332 -0.65 14.24 22.48
C TYR A 332 0.36 13.32 21.78
N ALA A 333 0.44 13.38 20.45
CA ALA A 333 1.43 12.62 19.70
C ALA A 333 2.86 13.01 20.07
N GLU A 334 3.14 14.32 20.21
CA GLU A 334 4.43 14.82 20.69
C GLU A 334 4.75 14.34 22.10
N LYS A 335 3.79 14.41 23.03
CA LYS A 335 3.98 13.95 24.41
C LYS A 335 4.36 12.47 24.48
N ILE A 336 3.68 11.62 23.70
CA ILE A 336 3.99 10.18 23.62
C ILE A 336 5.40 9.98 23.03
N TRP A 337 5.76 10.74 21.99
CA TRP A 337 7.08 10.68 21.39
C TRP A 337 8.21 11.07 22.37
N HIS A 338 7.99 12.12 23.17
CA HIS A 338 8.94 12.57 24.19
C HIS A 338 9.03 11.60 25.38
N ALA A 339 7.92 11.00 25.82
CA ALA A 339 7.93 9.98 26.87
C ALA A 339 8.75 8.74 26.46
N GLY A 340 8.67 8.33 25.18
CA GLY A 340 9.51 7.26 24.63
C GLY A 340 11.01 7.62 24.54
N ARG A 341 11.37 8.91 24.60
CA ARG A 341 12.78 9.35 24.70
C ARG A 341 13.27 9.38 26.14
N GLN A 342 12.42 9.70 27.12
CA GLN A 342 12.77 9.77 28.55
C GLN A 342 12.89 8.39 29.20
N ASN A 343 12.10 7.40 28.78
CA ASN A 343 12.24 6.01 29.25
C ASN A 343 13.43 5.25 28.60
N GLY A 344 14.21 5.93 27.74
CA GLY A 344 15.47 5.45 27.18
C GLY A 344 16.67 6.30 27.58
N GLU A 345 16.49 7.18 28.58
CA GLU A 345 17.56 7.71 29.44
C GLU A 345 17.53 6.96 30.76
#